data_AF-A0A376D3S7-F1
#
_entry.id   AF-A0A376D3S7-F1
#
_cell.length_a   1.000
_cell.length_b   1.000
_cell.length_c   1.000
_cell.angle_alpha   90.00
_cell.angle_beta   90.00
_cell.angle_gamma   90.00
#
_symmetry.space_group_name_H-M   'P 1'
#
loop_
_entity.id
_entity.type
_entity.pdbx_description
1 polymer ?
#
loop_
_entity_poly.entity_id
_entity_poly.type
_entity_poly.pdbx_seq_one_letter_code
_entity_poly.pdbx_strand_id
1 'polypeptide(L)'
;MAELQKVDDWLSALLANLEPAARSRMMRQLAQELRRTQQQNIRMQRNPDGSSYEPRRVTARSKKGRIKRQMFTKTSHHKIPENRRQRGFCQRAV
;
A
#
# COMPACT_ATOMS: atom_id res chain seq x y z
N MET A 1 11.10 19.48 -25.08
CA MET A 1 10.04 20.16 -24.30
C MET A 1 8.91 20.69 -25.18
N ALA A 2 9.19 21.43 -26.26
CA ALA A 2 8.14 21.95 -27.16
C ALA A 2 7.26 20.86 -27.83
N GLU A 3 7.83 19.71 -28.18
CA GLU A 3 7.08 18.56 -28.74
C GLU A 3 6.06 17.97 -27.73
N LEU A 4 6.45 17.85 -26.45
CA LEU A 4 5.56 17.35 -25.40
C LEU A 4 4.38 18.30 -25.16
N GLN A 5 4.62 19.61 -25.23
CA GLN A 5 3.55 20.60 -25.08
C GLN A 5 2.52 20.51 -26.21
N LYS A 6 2.96 20.33 -27.46
CA LYS A 6 2.04 20.14 -28.60
C LYS A 6 1.13 18.92 -28.41
N VAL A 7 1.69 17.83 -27.89
CA VAL A 7 0.93 16.61 -27.59
C VAL A 7 -0.07 16.87 -26.47
N ASP A 8 0.33 17.58 -25.42
CA ASP A 8 -0.54 17.93 -24.30
C ASP A 8 -1.70 18.85 -24.72
N ASP A 9 -1.42 19.85 -25.54
CA ASP A 9 -2.43 20.78 -26.06
C ASP A 9 -3.43 20.06 -26.97
N TRP A 10 -2.95 19.19 -27.87
CA TRP A 10 -3.80 18.38 -28.75
C TRP A 10 -4.66 17.39 -27.96
N LEU A 11 -4.08 16.72 -26.96
CA LEU A 11 -4.80 15.79 -26.10
C LEU A 11 -5.86 16.51 -25.27
N SER A 12 -5.53 17.69 -24.74
CA SER A 12 -6.45 18.53 -23.96
C SER A 12 -7.65 18.96 -24.80
N ALA A 13 -7.43 19.35 -26.05
CA ALA A 13 -8.51 19.66 -26.98
C ALA A 13 -9.41 18.43 -27.25
N LEU A 14 -8.82 17.24 -27.40
CA LEU A 14 -9.57 16.00 -27.58
C LEU A 14 -10.38 15.62 -26.33
N LEU A 15 -9.82 15.82 -25.15
CA LEU A 15 -10.51 15.61 -23.88
C LEU A 15 -11.69 16.58 -23.69
N ALA A 16 -11.55 17.83 -24.13
CA ALA A 16 -12.61 18.84 -24.05
C ALA A 16 -13.87 18.44 -24.84
N ASN A 17 -13.72 17.68 -25.92
CA ASN A 17 -14.84 17.18 -26.73
C ASN A 17 -15.60 15.99 -26.11
N LEU A 18 -15.11 15.42 -25.00
CA LEU A 18 -15.78 14.32 -24.30
C LEU A 18 -16.74 14.83 -23.23
N GLU A 19 -17.94 14.25 -23.19
CA GLU A 19 -18.89 14.36 -22.09
C GLU A 19 -18.23 14.03 -20.73
N PRO A 20 -18.53 14.75 -19.63
CA PRO A 20 -17.89 14.55 -18.34
C PRO A 20 -17.99 13.11 -17.79
N ALA A 21 -19.11 12.43 -18.07
CA ALA A 21 -19.34 11.05 -17.67
C ALA A 21 -18.41 10.07 -18.41
N ALA A 22 -18.21 10.28 -19.72
CA ALA A 22 -17.33 9.47 -20.55
C ALA A 22 -15.87 9.66 -20.13
N ARG A 23 -15.45 10.91 -19.87
CA ARG A 23 -14.11 11.23 -19.36
C ARG A 23 -13.82 10.53 -18.04
N SER A 24 -14.76 10.58 -17.10
CA SER A 24 -14.62 9.92 -15.79
C SER A 24 -14.50 8.39 -15.92
N ARG A 25 -15.26 7.78 -16.83
CA ARG A 25 -15.20 6.32 -17.08
C ARG A 25 -13.85 5.92 -17.65
N MET A 26 -13.36 6.64 -18.67
CA MET A 26 -12.06 6.40 -19.27
C MET A 26 -10.92 6.54 -18.26
N MET A 27 -10.92 7.62 -17.46
CA MET A 27 -9.88 7.83 -16.43
C MET A 27 -9.88 6.74 -15.37
N ARG A 28 -11.06 6.21 -14.99
CA ARG A 28 -11.14 5.05 -14.09
C ARG A 28 -10.52 3.80 -14.69
N GLN A 29 -10.77 3.52 -15.98
CA GLN A 29 -10.18 2.37 -16.66
C GLN A 29 -8.65 2.50 -16.74
N LEU A 30 -8.15 3.67 -17.13
CA LEU A 30 -6.72 3.96 -17.20
C LEU A 30 -6.04 3.80 -15.83
N ALA A 31 -6.66 4.31 -14.75
CA ALA A 31 -6.13 4.15 -13.40
C ALA A 31 -6.10 2.67 -12.94
N GLN A 32 -7.09 1.87 -13.33
CA GLN A 32 -7.12 0.44 -13.03
C GLN A 32 -6.00 -0.32 -13.74
N GLU A 33 -5.76 -0.01 -15.01
CA GLU A 33 -4.68 -0.60 -15.80
C GLU A 33 -3.31 -0.18 -15.25
N LEU A 34 -3.12 1.10 -14.96
CA LEU A 34 -1.90 1.61 -14.34
C LEU A 34 -1.60 0.87 -13.02
N ARG A 35 -2.62 0.67 -12.18
CA ARG A 35 -2.49 -0.10 -10.93
C ARG A 35 -2.09 -1.55 -11.20
N ARG A 36 -2.67 -2.21 -12.21
CA ARG A 36 -2.34 -3.59 -12.58
C ARG A 36 -0.88 -3.70 -13.05
N THR A 37 -0.45 -2.81 -13.93
CA THR A 37 0.93 -2.74 -14.41
C THR A 37 1.90 -2.49 -13.27
N GLN A 38 1.60 -1.54 -12.38
CA GLN A 38 2.45 -1.26 -11.22
C GLN A 38 2.54 -2.46 -10.27
N GLN A 39 1.44 -3.18 -10.03
CA GLN A 39 1.46 -4.41 -9.24
C GLN A 39 2.34 -5.50 -9.86
N GLN A 40 2.28 -5.67 -11.19
CA GLN A 40 3.13 -6.61 -11.90
C GLN A 40 4.61 -6.20 -11.81
N ASN A 41 4.91 -4.91 -11.98
CA ASN A 41 6.26 -4.37 -11.84
C ASN A 41 6.84 -4.61 -10.44
N ILE A 42 6.07 -4.33 -9.38
CA ILE A 42 6.47 -4.61 -8.00
C ILE A 42 6.71 -6.11 -7.79
N ARG A 43 5.82 -6.97 -8.31
CA ARG A 43 5.96 -8.43 -8.22
C ARG A 43 7.24 -8.91 -8.91
N MET A 44 7.61 -8.29 -10.02
CA MET A 44 8.84 -8.59 -10.76
C MET A 44 10.08 -7.87 -10.22
N GLN A 45 9.93 -7.02 -9.19
CA GLN A 45 10.97 -6.10 -8.70
C GLN A 45 11.58 -5.24 -9.81
N ARG A 46 10.72 -4.66 -10.65
CA ARG A 46 11.09 -3.79 -11.77
C ARG A 46 10.54 -2.38 -11.60
N ASN A 47 11.35 -1.41 -11.99
CA ASN A 47 11.00 -0.01 -12.14
C ASN A 47 10.11 0.19 -13.39
N PRO A 48 9.39 1.32 -13.49
CA PRO A 48 8.56 1.63 -14.65
C PRO A 48 9.35 1.76 -15.97
N ASP A 49 10.65 2.04 -15.89
CA ASP A 49 11.59 2.02 -17.03
C ASP A 49 12.06 0.60 -17.40
N GLY A 50 11.62 -0.42 -16.65
CA GLY A 50 11.99 -1.83 -16.82
C GLY A 50 13.27 -2.26 -16.11
N SER A 51 14.03 -1.33 -15.51
CA SER A 51 15.24 -1.67 -14.75
C SER A 51 14.90 -2.44 -13.47
N SER A 52 15.82 -3.25 -12.96
CA SER A 52 15.63 -3.93 -11.68
C SER A 52 15.66 -2.93 -10.52
N TYR A 53 14.92 -3.20 -9.45
CA TYR A 53 15.03 -2.42 -8.22
C TYR A 53 16.44 -2.47 -7.64
N GLU A 54 16.88 -1.32 -7.15
CA GLU A 54 18.11 -1.22 -6.38
C GLU A 54 18.04 -2.14 -5.14
N PRO A 55 19.04 -3.02 -4.94
CA PRO A 55 19.08 -3.88 -3.77
C PRO A 55 18.97 -3.07 -2.48
N ARG A 56 18.05 -3.46 -1.59
CA ARG A 56 17.89 -2.80 -0.29
C ARG A 56 19.21 -2.84 0.48
N ARG A 57 19.67 -1.68 0.95
CA ARG A 57 20.86 -1.57 1.82
C ARG A 57 20.71 -2.50 3.02
N VAL A 58 21.66 -3.42 3.17
CA VAL A 58 21.69 -4.36 4.29
C VAL A 58 22.02 -3.61 5.59
N THR A 59 21.05 -3.56 6.50
CA THR A 59 21.28 -3.04 7.85
C THR A 59 21.91 -4.13 8.73
N ALA A 60 22.57 -3.74 9.83
CA ALA A 60 23.15 -4.67 10.81
C ALA A 60 22.14 -5.66 11.43
N ARG A 61 20.82 -5.42 11.24
CA ARG A 61 19.73 -6.33 11.65
C ARG A 61 19.41 -7.40 10.60
N SER A 62 19.74 -7.17 9.33
CA SER A 62 19.43 -8.04 8.18
C SER A 62 20.55 -9.00 7.78
N LYS A 63 21.71 -8.95 8.45
CA LYS A 63 22.82 -9.90 8.21
C LYS A 63 22.39 -11.33 8.57
N LYS A 64 22.46 -12.24 7.59
CA LYS A 64 22.20 -13.68 7.75
C LYS A 64 23.18 -14.26 8.79
N GLY A 65 22.68 -14.99 9.78
CA GLY A 65 23.48 -15.61 10.85
C GLY A 65 23.45 -14.93 12.23
N ARG A 66 22.78 -13.78 12.38
CA ARG A 66 22.62 -13.15 13.71
C ARG A 66 21.50 -13.84 14.50
N ILE A 67 21.88 -14.62 15.51
CA ILE A 67 20.95 -15.19 16.50
C ILE A 67 20.27 -14.03 17.25
N LYS A 68 18.93 -13.96 17.19
CA LYS A 68 18.14 -13.04 18.04
C LYS A 68 18.45 -13.40 19.50
N ARG A 69 19.17 -12.53 20.23
CA ARG A 69 19.27 -12.64 21.69
C ARG A 69 17.85 -12.36 22.23
N GLN A 70 17.11 -13.41 22.56
CA GLN A 70 15.86 -13.29 23.31
C GLN A 70 16.23 -12.68 24.67
N MET A 71 15.79 -11.45 24.95
CA MET A 71 16.13 -10.75 26.20
C MET A 71 15.02 -10.80 27.25
N PHE A 72 13.98 -11.63 27.08
CA PHE A 72 12.90 -11.71 28.06
C PHE A 72 12.41 -13.14 28.22
N THR A 73 12.68 -13.75 29.37
CA THR A 73 11.85 -14.84 29.88
C THR A 73 10.52 -14.21 30.30
N LYS A 74 9.42 -14.86 29.89
CA LYS A 74 8.06 -14.47 30.25
C LYS A 74 7.93 -14.51 31.77
N THR A 75 7.94 -13.36 32.44
CA THR A 75 7.57 -13.27 33.85
C THR A 75 6.08 -13.55 33.94
N SER A 76 5.71 -14.66 34.57
CA SER A 76 4.33 -15.00 34.86
C SER A 76 3.73 -13.92 35.77
N HIS A 77 2.88 -13.06 35.23
CA HIS A 77 2.04 -12.20 36.06
C HIS A 77 1.12 -13.09 36.91
N HIS A 78 1.04 -12.76 38.20
CA HIS A 78 0.23 -13.45 39.21
C HIS A 78 -1.20 -13.71 38.72
N LYS A 79 -1.74 -14.89 39.06
CA LYS A 79 -3.15 -15.24 38.81
C LYS A 79 -4.05 -14.23 39.49
N ILE A 80 -4.94 -13.61 38.72
CA ILE A 80 -6.09 -12.87 39.25
C ILE A 80 -7.04 -13.91 39.84
N PRO A 81 -7.44 -13.81 41.12
CA PRO A 81 -8.42 -14.74 41.68
C PRO A 81 -9.80 -14.49 41.06
N GLU A 82 -10.37 -15.57 40.57
CA GLU A 82 -11.71 -15.69 40.03
C GLU A 82 -12.72 -15.57 41.18
N ASN A 83 -13.13 -14.34 41.52
CA ASN A 83 -14.45 -14.03 42.05
C ASN A 83 -14.61 -12.53 42.29
N ARG A 84 -15.22 -11.84 41.33
CA ARG A 84 -16.06 -10.68 41.64
C ARG A 84 -17.33 -10.75 40.79
N ARG A 85 -18.25 -11.58 41.28
CA ARG A 85 -19.66 -11.51 40.90
C ARG A 85 -20.17 -10.06 41.08
N GLN A 86 -20.91 -9.62 40.07
CA GLN A 86 -21.98 -8.62 40.10
C GLN A 86 -21.60 -7.13 40.16
N ARG A 87 -22.02 -6.45 39.07
CA ARG A 87 -22.55 -5.08 38.89
C ARG A 87 -22.07 -4.64 37.50
N GLY A 88 -22.84 -4.84 36.43
CA GLY A 88 -24.08 -4.13 36.15
C GLY A 88 -23.78 -3.06 35.09
N PHE A 89 -24.63 -2.96 34.06
CA PHE A 89 -24.67 -1.92 33.02
C PHE A 89 -23.59 -1.95 31.91
N CYS A 90 -24.00 -2.41 30.72
CA CYS A 90 -24.38 -1.50 29.63
C CYS A 90 -25.09 -2.28 28.51
N GLN A 91 -26.28 -1.79 28.17
CA GLN A 91 -27.20 -2.35 27.19
C GLN A 91 -26.58 -2.36 25.78
N ARG A 92 -26.89 -3.37 24.98
CA ARG A 92 -26.71 -3.34 23.53
C ARG A 92 -28.09 -3.33 22.90
N ALA A 93 -28.45 -2.18 22.35
CA ALA A 93 -29.62 -1.98 21.53
C ALA A 93 -29.56 -2.88 20.28
N VAL A 94 -30.72 -3.41 19.91
CA VAL A 94 -31.05 -3.90 18.57
C VAL A 94 -31.20 -2.71 17.64
#